data_AF-A0A438IJQ7-F1
#
_entry.id   AF-A0A438IJQ7-F1
#
_cell.length_a   1.000
_cell.length_b   1.000
_cell.length_c   1.000
_cell.angle_alpha   90.00
_cell.angle_beta   90.00
_cell.angle_gamma   90.00
#
_symmetry.space_group_name_H-M   'P 1'
#
loop_
_entity.id
_entity.type
_entity.pdbx_description
1 polymer ?
#
loop_
_entity_poly.entity_id
_entity_poly.type
_entity_poly.pdbx_seq_one_letter_code
_entity_poly.pdbx_strand_id
1 'polypeptide(L)'
;MEGIKCITELPEECMSHILSLTSPRDAARSAVLSSEFRSAANSDIVWGSFLPSGFEEIISKLESPLVFSSKKDLYLHFCNGPFLLKDNTKSFWLDKATGKKCYMLGGRELSISLENVTSYWRWMPQPSSRVPAVAKLMIDCSLKIKGKMKSRMLSPSTTTRRIWWRFRRVHTSEQQQQYEEEVPHMRKDGWLELEMGSFFNDKNEDDELEMEMRNFHIRTPKSGLILEGVELRPTPTPTP
;
A
#
# COMPACT_ATOMS: atom_id res chain seq x y z
N MET A 1 -30.19 -30.29 -29.51
CA MET A 1 -29.21 -29.27 -29.12
C MET A 1 -28.13 -29.97 -28.33
N GLU A 2 -26.96 -30.20 -28.93
CA GLU A 2 -25.80 -30.64 -28.14
C GLU A 2 -25.38 -29.46 -27.26
N GLY A 3 -25.35 -29.68 -25.94
CA GLY A 3 -24.88 -28.68 -24.99
C GLY A 3 -23.36 -28.51 -25.09
N ILE A 4 -22.87 -27.34 -24.68
CA ILE A 4 -21.45 -27.03 -24.54
C ILE A 4 -20.82 -28.04 -23.58
N LYS A 5 -19.81 -28.78 -24.05
CA LYS A 5 -19.17 -29.89 -23.31
C LYS A 5 -17.89 -29.43 -22.60
N CYS A 6 -17.28 -28.34 -23.06
CA CYS A 6 -16.04 -27.82 -22.49
C CYS A 6 -16.07 -26.28 -22.37
N ILE A 7 -15.45 -25.75 -21.31
CA ILE A 7 -15.35 -24.29 -21.09
C ILE A 7 -14.59 -23.57 -22.22
N THR A 8 -13.72 -24.29 -22.95
CA THR A 8 -12.97 -23.77 -24.10
C THR A 8 -13.83 -23.61 -25.36
N GLU A 9 -15.05 -24.14 -25.37
CA GLU A 9 -16.02 -23.96 -26.45
C GLU A 9 -16.85 -22.67 -26.26
N LEU A 10 -16.68 -21.97 -25.13
CA LEU A 10 -17.30 -20.68 -24.90
C LEU A 10 -16.64 -19.60 -25.78
N PRO A 11 -17.42 -18.59 -26.23
CA PRO A 11 -16.84 -17.40 -26.84
C PRO A 11 -15.83 -16.71 -25.90
N GLU A 12 -14.79 -16.09 -26.46
CA GLU A 12 -13.74 -15.39 -25.72
C GLU A 12 -14.30 -14.33 -24.75
N GLU A 13 -15.36 -13.64 -25.15
CA GLU A 13 -16.04 -12.64 -24.33
C GLU A 13 -16.68 -13.26 -23.08
N CYS A 14 -17.31 -14.44 -23.21
CA CYS A 14 -17.86 -15.17 -22.06
C CYS A 14 -16.74 -15.64 -21.12
N MET A 15 -15.65 -16.17 -21.66
CA MET A 15 -14.48 -16.54 -20.86
C MET A 15 -13.88 -15.33 -20.14
N SER A 16 -13.75 -14.19 -20.84
CA SER A 16 -13.25 -12.93 -20.28
C SER A 16 -14.14 -12.44 -19.15
N HIS A 17 -15.47 -12.48 -19.32
CA HIS A 17 -16.40 -12.13 -18.25
C HIS A 17 -16.28 -13.06 -17.04
N ILE A 18 -16.21 -14.37 -17.23
CA ILE A 18 -16.01 -15.33 -16.12
C ILE A 18 -14.69 -15.02 -15.39
N LEU A 19 -13.60 -14.83 -16.13
CA LEU A 19 -12.29 -14.53 -15.55
C LEU A 19 -12.26 -13.17 -14.84
N SER A 20 -13.02 -12.18 -15.30
CA SER A 20 -13.14 -10.87 -14.66
C SER A 20 -13.77 -10.92 -13.27
N LEU A 21 -14.49 -12.00 -12.95
CA LEU A 21 -15.10 -12.26 -11.64
C LEU A 21 -14.18 -13.03 -10.68
N THR A 22 -13.00 -13.44 -11.14
CA THR A 22 -12.00 -14.16 -10.34
C THR A 22 -10.99 -13.19 -9.69
N SER A 23 -9.92 -13.71 -9.08
CA SER A 23 -8.82 -12.87 -8.62
C SER A 23 -7.82 -12.56 -9.75
N PRO A 24 -7.03 -11.48 -9.67
CA PRO A 24 -5.94 -11.21 -10.62
C PRO A 24 -4.96 -12.38 -10.74
N ARG A 25 -4.74 -13.10 -9.63
CA ARG A 25 -3.90 -14.29 -9.58
C ARG A 25 -4.51 -15.44 -10.38
N ASP A 26 -5.81 -15.68 -10.24
CA ASP A 26 -6.48 -16.79 -10.92
C ASP A 26 -6.61 -16.52 -12.41
N ALA A 27 -6.96 -15.29 -12.81
CA ALA A 27 -6.93 -14.88 -14.20
C ALA A 27 -5.53 -15.08 -14.83
N ALA A 28 -4.47 -14.63 -14.14
CA ALA A 28 -3.10 -14.81 -14.62
C ALA A 28 -2.70 -16.30 -14.75
N ARG A 29 -3.18 -17.17 -13.86
CA ARG A 29 -2.96 -18.63 -13.92
C ARG A 29 -3.77 -19.28 -15.04
N SER A 30 -4.99 -18.84 -15.27
CA SER A 30 -5.82 -19.35 -16.37
C SER A 30 -5.17 -19.13 -17.74
N ALA A 31 -4.40 -18.04 -17.89
CA ALA A 31 -3.74 -17.70 -19.15
C ALA A 31 -2.73 -18.75 -19.69
N VAL A 32 -2.31 -19.71 -18.85
CA VAL A 32 -1.40 -20.80 -19.27
C VAL A 32 -2.12 -22.09 -19.66
N LEU A 33 -3.45 -22.17 -19.52
CA LEU A 33 -4.22 -23.40 -19.77
C LEU A 33 -4.39 -23.69 -21.27
N SER A 34 -4.71 -22.68 -22.08
CA SER A 34 -4.86 -22.80 -23.54
C SER A 34 -4.65 -21.45 -24.23
N SER A 35 -4.62 -21.43 -25.57
CA SER A 35 -4.60 -20.19 -26.37
C SER A 35 -5.82 -19.31 -26.13
N GLU A 36 -7.00 -19.92 -26.04
CA GLU A 36 -8.28 -19.24 -25.85
C GLU A 36 -8.34 -18.60 -24.47
N PHE A 37 -7.94 -19.35 -23.44
CA PHE A 37 -7.79 -18.81 -22.08
C PHE A 37 -6.73 -17.72 -22.01
N ARG A 38 -5.63 -17.84 -22.76
CA ARG A 38 -4.60 -16.80 -22.81
C ARG A 38 -5.15 -15.51 -23.41
N SER A 39 -5.90 -15.58 -24.49
CA SER A 39 -6.51 -14.40 -25.10
C SER A 39 -7.49 -13.75 -24.14
N ALA A 40 -8.46 -14.54 -23.63
CA ALA A 40 -9.47 -14.07 -22.69
C ALA A 40 -8.86 -13.48 -21.40
N ALA A 41 -7.91 -14.18 -20.78
CA ALA A 41 -7.27 -13.75 -19.52
C ALA A 41 -6.41 -12.49 -19.65
N ASN A 42 -5.96 -12.14 -20.86
CA ASN A 42 -5.19 -10.93 -21.12
C ASN A 42 -6.04 -9.76 -21.61
N SER A 43 -7.35 -9.96 -21.76
CA SER A 43 -8.30 -8.94 -22.20
C SER A 43 -8.42 -7.77 -21.22
N ASP A 44 -8.64 -6.57 -21.75
CA ASP A 44 -8.96 -5.36 -20.98
C ASP A 44 -10.33 -5.43 -20.29
N ILE A 45 -11.19 -6.39 -20.64
CA ILE A 45 -12.40 -6.72 -19.87
C ILE A 45 -12.00 -7.27 -18.50
N VAL A 46 -11.04 -8.22 -18.49
CA VAL A 46 -10.55 -8.87 -17.26
C VAL A 46 -9.75 -7.88 -16.42
N TRP A 47 -8.72 -7.26 -16.99
CA TRP A 47 -7.86 -6.38 -16.20
C TRP A 47 -8.53 -5.05 -15.85
N GLY A 48 -9.56 -4.65 -16.60
CA GLY A 48 -10.42 -3.53 -16.24
C GLY A 48 -11.23 -3.74 -14.97
N SER A 49 -11.66 -4.98 -14.68
CA SER A 49 -12.38 -5.27 -13.43
C SER A 49 -11.47 -5.30 -12.20
N PHE A 50 -10.17 -5.54 -12.40
CA PHE A 50 -9.17 -5.58 -11.32
C PHE A 50 -8.56 -4.22 -10.99
N LEU A 51 -8.68 -3.25 -11.90
CA LEU A 51 -8.26 -1.89 -11.63
C LEU A 51 -9.20 -1.23 -10.62
N PRO A 52 -8.69 -0.35 -9.76
CA PRO A 52 -9.54 0.40 -8.84
C PRO A 52 -10.51 1.30 -9.61
N SER A 53 -11.73 1.45 -9.09
CA SER A 53 -12.64 2.48 -9.58
C SER A 53 -11.99 3.87 -9.47
N GLY A 54 -12.15 4.66 -10.52
CA GLY A 54 -11.56 5.99 -10.66
C GLY A 54 -10.03 5.97 -10.81
N PHE A 55 -9.46 4.92 -11.43
CA PHE A 55 -8.01 4.87 -11.66
C PHE A 55 -7.51 6.04 -12.53
N GLU A 56 -8.37 6.60 -13.39
CA GLU A 56 -8.09 7.78 -14.19
C GLU A 56 -7.84 9.01 -13.31
N GLU A 57 -8.61 9.17 -12.24
CA GLU A 57 -8.39 10.22 -11.24
C GLU A 57 -7.05 10.00 -10.52
N ILE A 58 -6.71 8.74 -10.22
CA ILE A 58 -5.41 8.39 -9.61
C ILE A 58 -4.27 8.76 -10.54
N ILE A 59 -4.35 8.38 -11.83
CA ILE A 59 -3.35 8.75 -12.85
C ILE A 59 -3.22 10.27 -12.93
N SER A 60 -4.34 11.00 -12.90
CA SER A 60 -4.33 12.47 -12.93
C SER A 60 -3.63 13.10 -11.72
N LYS A 61 -3.53 12.36 -10.62
CA LYS A 61 -2.89 12.78 -9.36
C LYS A 61 -1.44 12.34 -9.23
N LEU A 62 -0.90 11.56 -10.16
CA LEU A 62 0.51 11.17 -10.12
C LEU A 62 1.41 12.35 -10.51
N GLU A 63 2.60 12.37 -9.93
CA GLU A 63 3.63 13.37 -10.24
C GLU A 63 4.20 13.18 -11.65
N SER A 64 4.33 11.93 -12.10
CA SER A 64 4.85 11.58 -13.42
C SER A 64 3.79 10.87 -14.26
N PRO A 65 3.72 11.17 -15.58
CA PRO A 65 2.76 10.52 -16.46
C PRO A 65 3.10 9.04 -16.62
N LEU A 66 2.09 8.19 -16.47
CA LEU A 66 2.18 6.76 -16.77
C LEU A 66 1.87 6.51 -18.24
N VAL A 67 2.77 5.81 -18.92
CA VAL A 67 2.52 5.25 -20.25
C VAL A 67 2.26 3.76 -20.10
N PHE A 68 1.17 3.27 -20.69
CA PHE A 68 0.80 1.85 -20.67
C PHE A 68 0.11 1.47 -21.97
N SER A 69 0.26 0.21 -22.40
CA SER A 69 -0.33 -0.28 -23.66
C SER A 69 -1.64 -1.07 -23.48
N SER A 70 -1.93 -1.51 -22.25
CA SER A 70 -3.14 -2.26 -21.89
C SER A 70 -3.51 -2.03 -20.43
N LYS A 71 -4.73 -2.40 -20.01
CA LYS A 71 -5.12 -2.34 -18.59
C LYS A 71 -4.36 -3.33 -17.73
N LYS A 72 -3.90 -4.44 -18.31
CA LYS A 72 -2.99 -5.39 -17.65
C LYS A 72 -1.66 -4.72 -17.33
N ASP A 73 -1.08 -4.05 -18.31
CA ASP A 73 0.18 -3.32 -18.17
C ASP A 73 0.04 -2.21 -17.10
N LEU A 74 -1.05 -1.45 -17.14
CA LEU A 74 -1.38 -0.47 -16.10
C LEU A 74 -1.48 -1.10 -14.70
N TYR A 75 -2.18 -2.22 -14.55
CA TYR A 75 -2.30 -2.91 -13.27
C TYR A 75 -0.92 -3.35 -12.74
N LEU A 76 -0.09 -3.93 -13.61
CA LEU A 76 1.27 -4.37 -13.25
C LEU A 76 2.16 -3.18 -12.89
N HIS A 77 2.07 -2.06 -13.62
CA HIS A 77 2.73 -0.81 -13.23
C HIS A 77 2.31 -0.41 -11.83
N PHE A 78 1.01 -0.32 -11.53
CA PHE A 78 0.57 0.02 -10.18
C PHE A 78 1.06 -0.95 -9.10
N CYS A 79 1.21 -2.24 -9.39
CA CYS A 79 1.79 -3.21 -8.46
C CYS A 79 3.30 -3.06 -8.27
N ASN A 80 4.01 -2.54 -9.27
CA ASN A 80 5.45 -2.27 -9.23
C ASN A 80 5.79 -0.92 -8.57
N GLY A 81 4.79 -0.21 -8.04
CA GLY A 81 4.97 1.03 -7.29
C GLY A 81 5.94 0.90 -6.11
N PRO A 82 6.17 1.99 -5.37
CA PRO A 82 5.22 3.10 -5.13
C PRO A 82 5.33 4.27 -6.12
N PHE A 83 4.20 4.92 -6.42
CA PHE A 83 4.11 6.13 -7.23
C PHE A 83 3.82 7.36 -6.37
N LEU A 84 4.57 8.44 -6.56
CA LEU A 84 4.34 9.71 -5.86
C LEU A 84 3.10 10.41 -6.42
N LEU A 85 2.29 10.96 -5.52
CA LEU A 85 1.20 11.86 -5.87
C LEU A 85 1.75 13.30 -6.02
N LYS A 86 0.98 14.19 -6.67
CA LYS A 86 1.37 15.58 -7.00
C LYS A 86 1.85 16.45 -5.83
N ASP A 87 1.49 16.10 -4.60
CA ASP A 87 1.97 16.80 -3.39
C ASP A 87 3.35 16.32 -2.94
N ASN A 88 3.88 15.24 -3.52
CA ASN A 88 5.12 14.57 -3.15
C ASN A 88 5.19 14.16 -1.67
N THR A 89 4.06 14.12 -0.97
CA THR A 89 3.96 13.75 0.45
C THR A 89 3.36 12.37 0.62
N LYS A 90 2.65 11.87 -0.40
CA LYS A 90 1.99 10.56 -0.39
C LYS A 90 2.44 9.70 -1.56
N SER A 91 2.38 8.39 -1.36
CA SER A 91 2.66 7.41 -2.40
C SER A 91 1.54 6.39 -2.52
N PHE A 92 1.29 5.92 -3.74
CA PHE A 92 0.23 4.99 -4.09
C PHE A 92 0.79 3.76 -4.80
N TRP A 93 0.18 2.59 -4.55
CA TRP A 93 0.40 1.37 -5.33
C TRP A 93 -0.79 0.43 -5.14
N LEU A 94 -0.83 -0.67 -5.91
CA LEU A 94 -1.80 -1.74 -5.70
C LEU A 94 -1.16 -2.93 -5.00
N ASP A 95 -1.90 -3.53 -4.06
CA ASP A 95 -1.55 -4.86 -3.58
C ASP A 95 -1.72 -5.88 -4.72
N LYS A 96 -0.64 -6.59 -5.04
CA LYS A 96 -0.57 -7.47 -6.22
C LYS A 96 -1.51 -8.68 -6.15
N ALA A 97 -1.85 -9.14 -4.95
CA ALA A 97 -2.72 -10.31 -4.79
C ALA A 97 -4.20 -9.94 -4.92
N THR A 98 -4.57 -8.77 -4.38
CA THR A 98 -5.97 -8.37 -4.22
C THR A 98 -6.41 -7.25 -5.15
N GLY A 99 -5.48 -6.53 -5.80
CA GLY A 99 -5.78 -5.32 -6.58
C GLY A 99 -6.28 -4.15 -5.74
N LYS A 100 -6.22 -4.24 -4.41
CA LYS A 100 -6.71 -3.17 -3.53
C LYS A 100 -5.66 -2.07 -3.40
N LYS A 101 -6.15 -0.82 -3.30
CA LYS A 101 -5.34 0.39 -3.16
C LYS A 101 -4.46 0.28 -1.91
N CYS A 102 -3.20 0.68 -2.01
CA CYS A 102 -2.29 0.88 -0.88
C CYS A 102 -1.81 2.34 -0.90
N TYR A 103 -1.62 2.92 0.28
CA TYR A 103 -1.12 4.28 0.42
C TYR A 103 0.00 4.34 1.45
N MET A 104 0.93 5.25 1.23
CA MET A 104 1.86 5.75 2.22
C MET A 104 1.61 7.24 2.41
N LEU A 105 1.46 7.67 3.67
CA LEU A 105 1.63 9.07 4.03
C LEU A 105 3.06 9.24 4.55
N GLY A 106 3.88 9.95 3.80
CA GLY A 106 5.24 10.28 4.20
C GLY A 106 5.26 11.21 5.41
N GLY A 107 6.41 11.31 6.07
CA GLY A 107 6.54 12.16 7.26
C GLY A 107 6.03 13.59 7.06
N ARG A 108 6.21 14.17 5.86
CA ARG A 108 5.74 15.53 5.51
C ARG A 108 4.22 15.70 5.51
N GLU A 109 3.47 14.61 5.39
CA GLU A 109 2.01 14.61 5.50
C GLU A 109 1.54 14.44 6.95
N LEU A 110 2.44 14.09 7.87
CA LEU A 110 2.10 13.79 9.25
C LEU A 110 2.29 15.03 10.11
N SER A 111 1.42 15.17 11.11
CA SER A 111 1.62 16.13 12.19
C SER A 111 2.51 15.48 13.24
N ILE A 112 3.73 16.01 13.40
CA ILE A 112 4.72 15.51 14.33
C ILE A 112 4.89 16.52 15.47
N SER A 113 4.87 16.04 16.71
CA SER A 113 5.11 16.92 17.86
C SER A 113 6.50 17.56 17.79
N LEU A 114 6.55 18.87 18.04
CA LEU A 114 7.76 19.70 17.97
C LEU A 114 8.41 19.75 16.57
N GLU A 115 7.66 19.48 15.49
CA GLU A 115 8.18 19.50 14.12
C GLU A 115 8.80 20.84 13.69
N ASN A 116 8.29 21.96 14.21
CA ASN A 116 8.80 23.30 13.93
C ASN A 116 10.11 23.63 14.65
N VAL A 117 10.57 22.75 15.54
CA VAL A 117 11.81 22.93 16.29
C VAL A 117 12.90 22.06 15.63
N THR A 118 13.74 22.71 14.83
CA THR A 118 14.80 22.06 14.04
C THR A 118 15.81 21.29 14.89
N SER A 119 15.94 21.62 16.18
CA SER A 119 16.76 20.87 17.13
C SER A 119 16.26 19.44 17.36
N TYR A 120 14.96 19.17 17.18
CA TYR A 120 14.38 17.83 17.35
C TYR A 120 14.33 17.07 16.04
N TRP A 121 13.87 17.68 14.95
CA TRP A 121 13.64 16.98 13.69
C TRP A 121 14.50 17.54 12.56
N ARG A 122 15.26 16.65 11.91
CA ARG A 122 15.99 16.97 10.69
C ARG A 122 15.37 16.22 9.52
N TRP A 123 14.89 16.98 8.54
CA TRP A 123 14.41 16.42 7.28
C TRP A 123 15.57 16.12 6.34
N MET A 124 15.56 14.96 5.71
CA MET A 124 16.61 14.57 4.78
C MET A 124 16.07 13.75 3.61
N PRO A 125 16.70 13.87 2.43
CA PRO A 125 16.40 12.98 1.32
C PRO A 125 16.86 11.56 1.64
N GLN A 126 16.11 10.57 1.19
CA GLN A 126 16.42 9.16 1.41
C GLN A 126 16.22 8.38 0.10
N PRO A 127 17.30 8.03 -0.62
CA PRO A 127 17.21 7.42 -1.96
C PRO A 127 16.45 6.10 -2.02
N SER A 128 16.33 5.38 -0.90
CA SER A 128 15.60 4.11 -0.79
C SER A 128 14.20 4.28 -0.19
N SER A 129 13.71 5.51 -0.04
CA SER A 129 12.39 5.78 0.55
C SER A 129 11.32 5.84 -0.53
N ARG A 130 10.10 5.48 -0.14
CA ARG A 130 8.90 5.59 -0.96
C ARG A 130 8.41 7.04 -1.11
N VAL A 131 8.98 7.97 -0.33
CA VAL A 131 8.72 9.41 -0.33
C VAL A 131 10.04 10.19 -0.40
N PRO A 132 10.06 11.41 -0.95
CA PRO A 132 11.32 12.13 -1.20
C PRO A 132 12.04 12.60 0.07
N ALA A 133 11.34 12.76 1.20
CA ALA A 133 11.93 13.25 2.45
C ALA A 133 11.43 12.47 3.66
N VAL A 134 12.37 12.14 4.55
CA VAL A 134 12.14 11.44 5.82
C VAL A 134 12.57 12.31 7.00
N ALA A 135 11.99 12.08 8.18
CA ALA A 135 12.28 12.87 9.37
C ALA A 135 13.19 12.10 10.33
N LYS A 136 14.40 12.61 10.60
CA LYS A 136 15.31 12.07 11.61
C LYS A 136 15.12 12.79 12.93
N LEU A 137 14.82 12.05 13.99
CA LEU A 137 14.82 12.54 15.37
C LEU A 137 16.27 12.73 15.84
N MET A 138 16.61 13.94 16.25
CA MET A 138 17.95 14.33 16.68
C MET A 138 18.09 14.28 18.19
N ILE A 139 17.06 14.69 18.93
CA ILE A 139 17.03 14.74 20.39
C ILE A 139 15.86 13.89 20.88
N ASP A 140 16.09 13.08 21.92
CA ASP A 140 15.04 12.24 22.49
C ASP A 140 13.90 13.10 23.04
N CYS A 141 12.66 12.72 22.73
CA CYS A 141 11.47 13.43 23.14
C CYS A 141 10.25 12.50 23.22
N SER A 142 9.18 13.01 23.83
CA SER A 142 7.89 12.37 23.72
C SER A 142 7.39 12.44 22.28
N LEU A 143 7.10 11.29 21.70
CA LEU A 143 6.60 11.16 20.34
C LEU A 143 5.09 11.15 20.35
N LYS A 144 4.50 12.09 19.61
CA LYS A 144 3.10 12.05 19.22
C LYS A 144 3.04 12.44 17.76
N ILE A 145 2.70 11.46 16.93
CA ILE A 145 2.65 11.59 15.47
C ILE A 145 1.24 11.23 15.03
N LYS A 146 0.65 12.09 14.20
CA LYS A 146 -0.71 11.94 13.70
C LYS A 146 -0.71 11.97 12.18
N GLY A 147 -1.47 11.07 11.58
CA GLY A 147 -1.81 11.07 10.17
C GLY A 147 -3.31 11.24 9.98
N LYS A 148 -3.70 11.91 8.91
CA LYS A 148 -5.09 12.08 8.50
C LYS A 148 -5.22 11.70 7.03
N MET A 149 -6.30 11.02 6.68
CA MET A 149 -6.60 10.69 5.29
C MET A 149 -8.10 10.53 5.09
N LYS A 150 -8.60 10.91 3.91
CA LYS A 150 -10.00 10.64 3.56
C LYS A 150 -10.22 9.16 3.28
N SER A 151 -11.20 8.55 3.95
CA SER A 151 -11.57 7.13 3.78
C SER A 151 -11.91 6.77 2.33
N ARG A 152 -12.52 7.69 1.57
CA ARG A 152 -12.82 7.53 0.12
C ARG A 152 -11.59 7.25 -0.75
N MET A 153 -10.38 7.58 -0.28
CA MET A 153 -9.15 7.26 -1.00
C MET A 153 -8.89 5.74 -1.01
N LEU A 154 -9.40 5.03 0.00
CA LEU A 154 -9.21 3.60 0.17
C LEU A 154 -10.19 2.78 -0.68
N SER A 155 -9.86 1.51 -0.92
CA SER A 155 -10.82 0.60 -1.55
C SER A 155 -12.05 0.36 -0.66
N PRO A 156 -13.29 0.32 -1.21
CA PRO A 156 -14.51 0.12 -0.43
C PRO A 156 -14.62 -1.24 0.31
N SER A 157 -15.18 -1.18 1.53
CA SER A 157 -15.96 -2.14 2.35
C SER A 157 -15.83 -3.67 2.20
N THR A 158 -14.69 -4.19 1.76
CA THR A 158 -14.50 -5.65 1.62
C THR A 158 -13.23 -6.17 2.30
N THR A 159 -12.49 -5.30 2.98
CA THR A 159 -11.14 -5.66 3.42
C THR A 159 -10.74 -4.89 4.66
N THR A 160 -10.48 -5.62 5.74
CA THR A 160 -9.81 -5.10 6.93
C THR A 160 -8.46 -4.52 6.53
N ARG A 161 -8.15 -3.32 6.97
CA ARG A 161 -6.90 -2.63 6.61
C ARG A 161 -6.02 -2.54 7.84
N ARG A 162 -4.72 -2.75 7.66
CA ARG A 162 -3.71 -2.59 8.71
C ARG A 162 -2.91 -1.32 8.50
N ILE A 163 -2.56 -0.68 9.60
CA ILE A 163 -1.79 0.55 9.65
C ILE A 163 -0.39 0.22 10.16
N TRP A 164 0.62 0.55 9.37
CA TRP A 164 2.02 0.23 9.64
C TRP A 164 2.86 1.50 9.69
N TRP A 165 3.51 1.76 10.81
CA TRP A 165 4.46 2.87 10.89
C TRP A 165 5.87 2.39 10.52
N ARG A 166 6.56 3.17 9.69
CA ARG A 166 7.87 2.83 9.15
C ARG A 166 8.97 3.67 9.73
N PHE A 167 9.91 3.00 10.39
CA PHE A 167 11.06 3.61 11.04
C PHE A 167 12.37 2.96 10.64
N ARG A 168 13.47 3.67 10.79
CA ARG A 168 14.83 3.13 10.67
C ARG A 168 15.69 3.72 11.79
N ARG A 169 16.76 3.03 12.20
CA ARG A 169 17.80 3.61 13.06
C ARG A 169 19.09 3.81 12.28
N VAL A 170 19.86 4.84 12.65
CA VAL A 170 21.15 5.12 12.00
C VAL A 170 22.31 4.29 12.57
N HIS A 171 22.31 3.89 13.85
CA HIS A 171 23.25 2.90 14.44
C HIS A 171 22.89 2.58 15.90
N THR A 172 22.87 1.31 16.30
CA THR A 172 23.46 0.83 17.58
C THR A 172 23.69 -0.68 17.50
N SER A 173 24.81 -1.13 18.04
CA SER A 173 25.29 -2.51 18.15
C SER A 173 24.23 -3.51 18.61
N GLU A 174 24.28 -4.70 18.02
CA GLU A 174 23.45 -5.88 18.28
C GLU A 174 23.47 -6.27 19.76
N GLN A 175 22.37 -6.01 20.47
CA GLN A 175 21.89 -6.89 21.52
C GLN A 175 20.35 -6.87 21.48
N GLN A 176 19.76 -7.88 20.86
CA GLN A 176 18.33 -8.17 20.98
C GLN A 176 18.18 -9.25 22.07
N GLN A 177 17.66 -8.88 23.24
CA GLN A 177 17.13 -9.84 24.21
C GLN A 177 15.60 -9.80 24.21
N GLN A 178 15.07 -11.01 24.11
CA GLN A 178 13.69 -11.45 23.87
C GLN A 178 12.76 -11.18 25.06
N TYR A 179 11.74 -10.32 24.91
CA TYR A 179 10.51 -10.29 25.74
C TYR A 179 9.35 -9.61 24.97
N GLU A 180 8.12 -10.05 25.26
CA GLU A 180 6.85 -9.69 24.62
C GLU A 180 6.36 -8.28 25.00
N GLU A 181 6.45 -7.34 24.05
CA GLU A 181 5.61 -6.14 23.93
C GLU A 181 5.84 -5.59 22.51
N GLU A 182 4.80 -5.15 21.78
CA GLU A 182 4.77 -4.78 20.34
C GLU A 182 6.10 -4.28 19.74
N VAL A 183 7.01 -5.21 19.44
CA VAL A 183 8.35 -4.88 18.95
C VAL A 183 8.22 -4.55 17.47
N PRO A 184 8.70 -3.38 17.01
CA PRO A 184 8.77 -3.10 15.58
C PRO A 184 9.49 -4.23 14.84
N HIS A 185 8.83 -4.83 13.87
CA HIS A 185 9.36 -5.93 13.08
C HIS A 185 10.42 -5.40 12.10
N MET A 186 11.64 -5.92 12.18
CA MET A 186 12.70 -5.56 11.25
C MET A 186 12.58 -6.33 9.93
N ARG A 187 12.49 -5.59 8.84
CA ARG A 187 12.45 -6.10 7.48
C ARG A 187 13.85 -6.37 6.93
N LYS A 188 13.90 -7.12 5.83
CA LYS A 188 15.12 -7.36 5.04
C LYS A 188 15.76 -6.09 4.47
N ASP A 189 14.96 -5.04 4.27
CA ASP A 189 15.42 -3.73 3.74
C ASP A 189 15.96 -2.79 4.84
N GLY A 190 16.02 -3.25 6.10
CA GLY A 190 16.51 -2.47 7.25
C GLY A 190 15.49 -1.49 7.82
N TRP A 191 14.27 -1.45 7.31
CA TRP A 191 13.16 -0.71 7.93
C TRP A 191 12.50 -1.55 9.04
N LEU A 192 12.14 -0.88 10.11
CA LEU A 192 11.29 -1.35 11.20
C LEU A 192 9.84 -1.01 10.88
N GLU A 193 8.94 -1.97 11.07
CA GLU A 193 7.50 -1.80 10.92
C GLU A 193 6.78 -2.08 12.23
N LEU A 194 5.95 -1.13 12.67
CA LEU A 194 5.07 -1.31 13.83
C LEU A 194 3.62 -1.36 13.35
N GLU A 195 2.95 -2.49 13.55
CA GLU A 195 1.50 -2.61 13.33
C GLU A 195 0.77 -1.91 14.48
N MET A 196 -0.03 -0.89 14.16
CA MET A 196 -0.81 -0.17 15.19
C MET A 196 -2.24 -0.68 15.32
N GLY A 197 -2.62 -1.62 14.47
CA GLY A 197 -3.94 -2.22 14.46
C GLY A 197 -4.59 -2.18 13.09
N SER A 198 -5.88 -2.51 13.12
CA SER A 198 -6.68 -2.66 11.91
C SER A 198 -8.05 -2.04 12.05
N PHE A 199 -8.58 -1.54 10.94
CA PHE A 199 -9.93 -1.02 10.86
C PHE A 199 -10.64 -1.54 9.63
N PHE A 200 -11.97 -1.50 9.67
CA PHE A 200 -12.83 -1.81 8.54
C PHE A 200 -13.35 -0.50 7.93
N ASN A 201 -13.36 -0.41 6.60
CA ASN A 201 -13.82 0.78 5.89
C ASN A 201 -15.30 0.58 5.49
N ASP A 202 -16.24 0.76 6.43
CA ASP A 202 -17.68 0.61 6.18
C ASP A 202 -18.27 1.86 5.52
N LYS A 203 -18.41 1.79 4.20
CA LYS A 203 -19.09 2.77 3.33
C LYS A 203 -18.25 3.97 2.89
N ASN A 204 -18.62 4.49 1.72
CA ASN A 204 -17.99 5.60 1.00
C ASN A 204 -18.35 6.97 1.59
N GLU A 205 -18.49 7.08 2.91
CA GLU A 205 -18.65 8.39 3.55
C GLU A 205 -17.30 9.11 3.47
N ASP A 206 -17.27 10.43 3.21
CA ASP A 206 -16.03 11.22 3.08
C ASP A 206 -15.38 11.51 4.45
N ASP A 207 -15.38 10.49 5.29
CA ASP A 207 -14.90 10.54 6.65
C ASP A 207 -13.38 10.71 6.68
N GLU A 208 -12.92 11.39 7.72
CA GLU A 208 -11.51 11.55 7.98
C GLU A 208 -11.03 10.42 8.88
N LEU A 209 -10.20 9.53 8.32
CA LEU A 209 -9.46 8.55 9.08
C LEU A 209 -8.30 9.25 9.80
N GLU A 210 -8.38 9.30 11.13
CA GLU A 210 -7.26 9.71 11.97
C GLU A 210 -6.48 8.48 12.47
N MET A 211 -5.16 8.57 12.40
CA MET A 211 -4.24 7.58 12.94
C MET A 211 -3.23 8.28 13.83
N GLU A 212 -3.06 7.77 15.03
CA GLU A 212 -2.21 8.40 16.04
C GLU A 212 -1.28 7.37 16.66
N MET A 213 0.01 7.67 16.62
CA MET A 213 1.01 7.02 17.45
C MET A 213 1.37 7.95 18.60
N ARG A 214 1.30 7.44 19.82
CA ARG A 214 1.89 8.07 21.00
C ARG A 214 2.95 7.15 21.58
N ASN A 215 4.07 7.75 22.01
CA ASN A 215 5.05 7.19 22.93
C ASN A 215 5.06 5.66 23.00
N PHE A 216 5.73 5.03 22.05
CA PHE A 216 6.02 3.61 22.14
C PHE A 216 7.27 3.38 22.97
N HIS A 217 7.25 2.33 23.80
CA HIS A 217 8.38 1.96 24.64
C HIS A 217 9.46 1.34 23.77
N ILE A 218 10.50 2.12 23.46
CA ILE A 218 11.75 1.58 22.93
C ILE A 218 12.74 1.57 24.08
N ARG A 219 13.41 0.44 24.29
CA ARG A 219 14.43 0.26 25.35
C ARG A 219 15.70 1.12 25.17
N THR A 220 15.78 1.89 24.10
CA THR A 220 16.94 2.68 23.73
C THR A 220 16.53 4.13 23.44
N PRO A 221 17.46 5.09 23.57
CA PRO A 221 17.19 6.47 23.19
C PRO A 221 16.55 6.56 21.80
N LYS A 222 15.50 7.38 21.69
CA LYS A 222 14.78 7.57 20.43
C LYS A 222 15.58 8.44 19.44
N SER A 223 16.62 9.12 19.91
CA SER A 223 17.53 9.87 19.03
C SER A 223 18.14 8.95 17.95
N GLY A 224 18.20 9.47 16.74
CA GLY A 224 18.63 8.73 15.56
C GLY A 224 17.56 7.88 14.87
N LEU A 225 16.32 7.85 15.39
CA LEU A 225 15.17 7.30 14.65
C LEU A 225 14.91 8.12 13.39
N ILE A 226 14.65 7.44 12.29
CA ILE A 226 14.23 8.00 11.03
C ILE A 226 12.79 7.53 10.80
N LEU A 227 11.85 8.45 10.75
CA LEU A 227 10.46 8.21 10.37
C LEU A 227 10.32 8.39 8.86
N GLU A 228 9.89 7.33 8.19
CA GLU A 228 9.50 7.40 6.78
C GLU A 228 8.08 7.92 6.64
N GLY A 229 7.17 7.37 7.43
CA GLY A 229 5.74 7.64 7.34
C GLY A 229 4.90 6.49 7.87
N VAL A 230 3.64 6.46 7.45
CA VAL A 230 2.65 5.44 7.79
C VAL A 230 2.03 4.85 6.53
N GLU A 231 1.93 3.53 6.49
CA GLU A 231 1.37 2.77 5.37
C GLU A 231 0.05 2.13 5.72
N LEU A 232 -0.88 2.17 4.77
CA LEU A 232 -2.19 1.54 4.89
C LEU A 232 -2.32 0.45 3.84
N ARG A 233 -2.37 -0.81 4.30
CA ARG A 233 -2.40 -1.99 3.44
C ARG A 233 -3.70 -2.78 3.65
N PRO A 234 -4.25 -3.39 2.60
CA PRO A 234 -5.29 -4.40 2.76
C PRO A 234 -4.74 -5.61 3.53
N THR A 235 -5.55 -6.18 4.40
CA THR A 235 -5.32 -7.52 4.96
C THR A 235 -6.03 -8.51 4.05
N PRO A 236 -5.39 -9.60 3.62
CA PRO A 236 -6.11 -10.65 2.91
C PRO A 236 -7.33 -11.07 3.74
N THR A 237 -8.52 -11.10 3.15
CA THR A 237 -9.62 -11.85 3.75
C THR A 237 -9.17 -13.30 3.83
N PRO A 238 -9.29 -13.99 4.98
CA PRO A 238 -9.06 -15.42 5.01
C PRO A 238 -9.97 -16.05 3.95
N THR A 239 -9.37 -16.73 2.99
CA THR A 239 -10.12 -17.57 2.06
C THR A 239 -10.86 -18.62 2.90
N PRO A 240 -12.18 -18.79 2.71
CA PRO A 240 -12.93 -19.84 3.40
C PRO A 240 -12.38 -21.23 3.08
#